data_AF-A0AAU6L0A3-F1
#
_entry.id   AF-A0AAU6L0A3-F1
#
_cell.length_a   1.000
_cell.length_b   1.000
_cell.length_c   1.000
_cell.angle_alpha   90.00
_cell.angle_beta   90.00
_cell.angle_gamma   90.00
#
_symmetry.space_group_name_H-M   'P 1'
#
loop_
_entity.id
_entity.type
_entity.pdbx_description
1 polymer ?
#
loop_
_entity_poly.entity_id
_entity_poly.type
_entity_poly.pdbx_seq_one_letter_code
_entity_poly.pdbx_strand_id
1 'polypeptide(L)'
;MICCHRRSSSRWPYSFPRAPHQAAHQHESVNDQELQLPSLMRELGLVPCQPRPWRATTIADDAAPATPDLLTRDFTADAPGRKLVSDITYVHTWAGFLYLATVIDCHTKAVVGWAMADHMKTSLISDALDMAARNIDLAEGCIFHSDRGSPYTSRELRSKLSSLGLRASVGRTGVCWDNAMAESFFGALKNELVHRTTFPTRAHAHRAIVRYIEIFYNRKRLHSGLGYKTPAEVHAEYEELQAAA
;
A
#
# COMPACT_ATOMS: atom_id res chain seq x y z
N MET A 1 -3.45 -9.33 11.87
CA MET A 1 -4.17 -8.05 12.04
C MET A 1 -5.65 -8.30 11.87
N ILE A 2 -6.44 -8.27 12.96
CA ILE A 2 -7.90 -8.35 12.87
C ILE A 2 -8.40 -6.92 12.63
N CYS A 3 -8.75 -6.60 11.39
CA CYS A 3 -9.33 -5.30 11.05
C CYS A 3 -10.81 -5.29 11.49
N CYS A 4 -11.32 -4.19 12.05
CA CYS A 4 -12.66 -4.15 12.65
C CYS A 4 -13.51 -2.96 12.19
N HIS A 5 -14.84 -3.10 12.10
CA HIS A 5 -15.72 -1.99 11.72
C HIS A 5 -17.04 -1.95 12.51
N ARG A 6 -17.63 -0.75 12.71
CA ARG A 6 -18.91 -0.50 13.40
C ARG A 6 -20.08 -0.42 12.42
N ARG A 7 -21.24 -1.03 12.71
CA ARG A 7 -22.47 -0.79 11.92
C ARG A 7 -22.85 0.71 11.97
N SER A 8 -23.05 1.33 10.82
CA SER A 8 -22.93 2.78 10.60
C SER A 8 -24.04 3.65 11.18
N SER A 9 -23.66 4.85 11.65
CA SER A 9 -24.51 6.07 11.69
C SER A 9 -23.79 7.33 11.14
N SER A 10 -22.72 7.18 10.35
CA SER A 10 -21.87 8.30 9.91
C SER A 10 -22.21 8.86 8.51
N ARG A 11 -22.09 10.19 8.38
CA ARG A 11 -22.40 11.09 7.24
C ARG A 11 -21.54 10.93 5.97
N TRP A 12 -20.85 9.79 5.78
CA TRP A 12 -19.95 9.55 4.64
C TRP A 12 -20.42 8.33 3.84
N PRO A 13 -20.41 8.37 2.49
CA PRO A 13 -20.91 7.26 1.68
C PRO A 13 -20.01 6.00 1.71
N TYR A 14 -18.78 6.11 2.23
CA TYR A 14 -17.87 4.98 2.44
C TYR A 14 -17.52 4.86 3.93
N SER A 15 -17.82 3.71 4.51
CA SER A 15 -17.56 3.42 5.93
C SER A 15 -16.23 2.68 6.05
N PHE A 16 -15.16 3.38 6.46
CA PHE A 16 -13.85 2.77 6.68
C PHE A 16 -13.78 2.11 8.08
N PRO A 17 -13.13 0.94 8.22
CA PRO A 17 -12.89 0.30 9.53
C PRO A 17 -12.06 1.18 10.47
N ARG A 18 -12.30 1.06 11.78
CA ARG A 18 -11.40 1.58 12.83
C ARG A 18 -10.59 0.41 13.35
N ALA A 19 -9.26 0.54 13.43
CA ALA A 19 -8.47 -0.48 14.09
C ALA A 19 -8.84 -0.52 15.59
N PRO A 20 -8.96 -1.70 16.24
CA PRO A 20 -9.29 -1.79 17.67
C PRO A 20 -8.30 -1.02 18.56
N HIS A 21 -7.02 -0.94 18.19
CA HIS A 21 -6.00 -0.14 18.90
C HIS A 21 -6.23 1.38 18.80
N GLN A 22 -7.01 1.85 17.82
CA GLN A 22 -7.35 3.27 17.67
C GLN A 22 -8.33 3.75 18.74
N ALA A 23 -9.08 2.83 19.37
CA ALA A 23 -9.86 3.12 20.58
C ALA A 23 -9.02 3.01 21.85
N ALA A 24 -8.00 2.15 21.88
CA ALA A 24 -7.11 1.96 23.03
C ALA A 24 -6.11 3.10 23.22
N HIS A 25 -5.69 3.81 22.15
CA HIS A 25 -4.80 4.98 22.28
C HIS A 25 -5.41 6.18 23.01
N GLN A 26 -6.72 6.14 23.35
CA GLN A 26 -7.40 7.17 24.13
C GLN A 26 -7.54 6.83 25.62
N HIS A 27 -7.10 5.65 26.07
CA HIS A 27 -7.14 5.26 27.48
C HIS A 27 -5.86 4.52 27.91
N GLU A 28 -5.31 4.96 29.04
CA GLU A 28 -4.07 4.48 29.67
C GLU A 28 -3.92 2.95 29.80
N SER A 29 -2.64 2.54 29.75
CA SER A 29 -2.01 1.28 30.19
C SER A 29 -2.92 0.10 30.54
N VAL A 30 -2.86 -0.99 29.76
CA VAL A 30 -3.49 -2.27 30.13
C VAL A 30 -2.56 -3.45 29.79
N ASN A 31 -1.98 -4.04 30.84
CA ASN A 31 -1.62 -5.46 30.90
C ASN A 31 -2.93 -6.27 30.93
N ASP A 32 -2.95 -7.43 30.23
CA ASP A 32 -4.09 -8.37 30.01
C ASP A 32 -4.87 -8.25 28.67
N GLN A 33 -4.16 -7.99 27.56
CA GLN A 33 -4.77 -7.66 26.26
C GLN A 33 -5.45 -8.81 25.49
N GLU A 34 -5.20 -10.08 25.81
CA GLU A 34 -5.72 -11.20 25.00
C GLU A 34 -7.16 -11.61 25.36
N LEU A 35 -7.55 -11.53 26.64
CA LEU A 35 -8.86 -12.00 27.11
C LEU A 35 -9.98 -10.95 26.97
N GLN A 36 -9.64 -9.68 26.80
CA GLN A 36 -10.62 -8.58 26.73
C GLN A 36 -10.98 -8.17 25.31
N LEU A 37 -10.19 -8.56 24.31
CA LEU A 37 -10.34 -8.09 22.93
C LEU A 37 -11.71 -8.46 22.31
N PRO A 38 -12.26 -9.68 22.46
CA PRO A 38 -13.59 -10.02 21.94
C PRO A 38 -14.73 -9.26 22.62
N SER A 39 -14.60 -9.01 23.92
CA SER A 39 -15.59 -8.27 24.73
C SER A 39 -15.61 -6.80 24.36
N LEU A 40 -14.43 -6.17 24.24
CA LEU A 40 -14.27 -4.79 23.80
C LEU A 40 -14.73 -4.61 22.35
N MET A 41 -14.45 -5.58 21.47
CA MET A 41 -14.96 -5.57 20.10
C MET A 41 -16.50 -5.60 20.07
N ARG A 42 -17.13 -6.41 20.92
CA ARG A 42 -18.60 -6.48 21.01
C ARG A 42 -19.19 -5.16 21.53
N GLU A 43 -18.59 -4.57 22.57
CA GLU A 43 -19.01 -3.30 23.15
C GLU A 43 -18.92 -2.14 22.14
N LEU A 44 -17.84 -2.08 21.37
CA LEU A 44 -17.63 -1.06 20.35
C LEU A 44 -18.40 -1.33 19.04
N GLY A 45 -19.09 -2.47 18.94
CA GLY A 45 -19.83 -2.91 17.75
C GLY A 45 -18.92 -3.29 16.57
N LEU A 46 -17.69 -3.70 16.86
CA LEU A 46 -16.60 -3.99 15.94
C LEU A 46 -16.66 -5.45 15.43
N VAL A 47 -16.69 -5.63 14.11
CA VAL A 47 -16.71 -6.96 13.46
C VAL A 47 -15.38 -7.24 12.75
N PRO A 48 -14.74 -8.41 12.96
CA PRO A 48 -13.47 -8.78 12.33
C PRO A 48 -13.59 -8.93 10.80
N CYS A 49 -12.59 -8.43 10.07
CA CYS A 49 -12.46 -8.56 8.63
C CYS A 49 -11.49 -9.71 8.32
N GLN A 50 -12.00 -10.79 7.74
CA GLN A 50 -11.18 -11.94 7.34
C GLN A 50 -10.69 -11.76 5.89
N PRO A 51 -9.38 -11.95 5.61
CA PRO A 51 -8.87 -11.95 4.25
C PRO A 51 -9.39 -13.17 3.47
N ARG A 52 -9.63 -13.01 2.17
CA ARG A 52 -9.96 -14.13 1.28
C ARG A 52 -8.72 -14.98 0.98
N PRO A 53 -8.87 -16.30 0.78
CA PRO A 53 -7.77 -17.16 0.34
C PRO A 53 -7.26 -16.76 -1.05
N TRP A 54 -5.93 -16.79 -1.20
CA TRP A 54 -5.17 -16.29 -2.34
C TRP A 54 -5.25 -17.18 -3.59
N ARG A 55 -5.08 -16.59 -4.78
CA ARG A 55 -4.87 -17.27 -6.06
C ARG A 55 -3.83 -16.51 -6.91
N ALA A 56 -2.78 -17.20 -7.36
CA ALA A 56 -1.76 -16.65 -8.26
C ALA A 56 -2.37 -16.24 -9.61
N THR A 57 -2.03 -15.07 -10.13
CA THR A 57 -2.49 -14.61 -11.46
C THR A 57 -1.41 -14.00 -12.35
N THR A 58 -0.14 -13.99 -11.92
CA THR A 58 0.95 -13.40 -12.72
C THR A 58 1.57 -14.44 -13.65
N ILE A 59 1.46 -14.20 -14.96
CA ILE A 59 2.15 -14.96 -16.02
C ILE A 59 3.48 -14.26 -16.28
N ALA A 60 4.59 -14.98 -16.13
CA ALA A 60 5.94 -14.45 -16.34
C ALA A 60 6.28 -14.35 -17.84
N ASP A 61 7.18 -13.44 -18.18
CA ASP A 61 7.76 -13.29 -19.52
C ASP A 61 9.25 -13.64 -19.45
N ASP A 62 9.66 -14.72 -20.11
CA ASP A 62 10.99 -15.36 -19.98
C ASP A 62 12.13 -14.59 -20.69
N ALA A 63 11.81 -13.48 -21.37
CA ALA A 63 12.75 -12.79 -22.27
C ALA A 63 13.43 -11.52 -21.70
N ALA A 64 13.21 -11.18 -20.42
CA ALA A 64 13.80 -9.96 -19.83
C ALA A 64 15.20 -10.21 -19.23
N PRO A 65 16.19 -9.30 -19.46
CA PRO A 65 17.52 -9.43 -18.84
C PRO A 65 17.41 -9.44 -17.31
N ALA A 66 18.16 -10.35 -16.68
CA ALA A 66 18.10 -10.63 -15.24
C ALA A 66 18.39 -9.37 -14.41
N THR A 67 17.33 -8.74 -13.89
CA THR A 67 17.46 -7.68 -12.89
C THR A 67 17.71 -8.33 -11.53
N PRO A 68 18.72 -7.87 -10.76
CA PRO A 68 19.02 -8.45 -9.44
C PRO A 68 17.92 -8.15 -8.42
N ASP A 69 17.74 -9.08 -7.47
CA ASP A 69 16.96 -8.88 -6.26
C ASP A 69 17.84 -8.16 -5.23
N LEU A 70 17.72 -6.84 -5.16
CA LEU A 70 18.45 -5.96 -4.25
C LEU A 70 17.74 -5.77 -2.91
N LEU A 71 16.46 -6.15 -2.80
CA LEU A 71 15.71 -6.00 -1.58
C LEU A 71 15.94 -7.19 -0.64
N THR A 72 16.15 -8.39 -1.19
CA THR A 72 16.42 -9.62 -0.41
C THR A 72 15.40 -9.85 0.72
N ARG A 73 14.16 -9.40 0.52
CA ARG A 73 13.04 -9.39 1.49
C ARG A 73 13.21 -8.48 2.71
N ASP A 74 14.17 -7.57 2.68
CA ASP A 74 14.29 -6.49 3.64
C ASP A 74 13.53 -5.25 3.15
N PHE A 75 12.27 -5.18 3.56
CA PHE A 75 11.38 -4.04 3.30
C PHE A 75 11.52 -2.92 4.36
N THR A 76 12.66 -2.84 5.05
CA THR A 76 12.98 -1.74 5.97
C THR A 76 13.94 -0.75 5.32
N ALA A 77 13.84 0.52 5.71
CA ALA A 77 14.75 1.57 5.27
C ALA A 77 14.94 2.56 6.40
N ASP A 78 16.13 3.15 6.50
CA ASP A 78 16.48 4.08 7.58
C ASP A 78 15.91 5.50 7.36
N ALA A 79 15.51 5.81 6.14
CA ALA A 79 14.92 7.09 5.76
C ALA A 79 13.89 6.92 4.62
N PRO A 80 12.89 7.81 4.51
CA PRO A 80 12.02 7.89 3.35
C PRO A 80 12.81 8.03 2.05
N GLY A 81 12.26 7.51 0.95
CA GLY A 81 12.83 7.71 -0.38
C GLY A 81 14.13 6.94 -0.64
N ARG A 82 14.46 5.94 0.20
CA ARG A 82 15.63 5.05 0.03
C ARG A 82 15.29 3.71 -0.62
N LYS A 83 14.13 3.15 -0.27
CA LYS A 83 13.61 1.91 -0.84
C LYS A 83 12.12 2.08 -1.09
N LEU A 84 11.71 1.83 -2.32
CA LEU A 84 10.35 1.89 -2.81
C LEU A 84 9.92 0.52 -3.30
N VAL A 85 8.66 0.21 -3.10
CA VAL A 85 8.03 -1.02 -3.56
C VAL A 85 6.85 -0.66 -4.45
N SER A 86 6.72 -1.33 -5.59
CA SER A 86 5.64 -1.12 -6.53
C SER A 86 4.93 -2.41 -6.91
N ASP A 87 3.61 -2.30 -7.09
CA ASP A 87 2.79 -3.38 -7.62
C ASP A 87 1.54 -2.83 -8.33
N ILE A 88 0.93 -3.66 -9.19
CA ILE A 88 -0.33 -3.38 -9.86
C ILE A 88 -1.41 -4.34 -9.35
N THR A 89 -2.59 -3.81 -9.09
CA THR A 89 -3.80 -4.60 -8.92
C THR A 89 -4.92 -4.13 -9.82
N TYR A 90 -5.98 -4.92 -9.93
CA TYR A 90 -7.19 -4.53 -10.66
C TYR A 90 -8.40 -4.51 -9.72
N VAL A 91 -9.30 -3.56 -9.98
CA VAL A 91 -10.56 -3.37 -9.28
C VAL A 91 -11.69 -3.55 -10.26
N HIS A 92 -12.62 -4.46 -9.95
CA HIS A 92 -13.77 -4.74 -10.79
C HIS A 92 -14.83 -3.63 -10.64
N THR A 93 -15.32 -3.12 -11.77
CA THR A 93 -16.45 -2.18 -11.85
C THR A 93 -17.44 -2.69 -12.90
N TRP A 94 -18.67 -2.16 -12.92
CA TRP A 94 -19.63 -2.54 -13.97
C TRP A 94 -19.21 -2.08 -15.38
N ALA A 95 -18.31 -1.10 -15.47
CA ALA A 95 -17.74 -0.65 -16.74
C ALA A 95 -16.52 -1.48 -17.18
N GLY A 96 -16.13 -2.51 -16.42
CA GLY A 96 -14.91 -3.30 -16.60
C GLY A 96 -13.85 -3.00 -15.54
N PHE A 97 -12.63 -3.50 -15.75
CA PHE A 97 -11.55 -3.33 -14.78
C PHE A 97 -10.98 -1.91 -14.78
N LEU A 98 -10.63 -1.46 -13.57
CA LEU A 98 -9.76 -0.30 -13.30
C LEU A 98 -8.46 -0.85 -12.72
N TYR A 99 -7.34 -0.64 -13.39
CA TYR A 99 -6.02 -1.01 -12.92
C TYR A 99 -5.48 0.09 -12.02
N LEU A 100 -4.80 -0.29 -10.94
CA LEU A 100 -4.20 0.59 -9.95
C LEU A 100 -2.74 0.17 -9.78
N ALA A 101 -1.81 1.07 -10.12
CA ALA A 101 -0.41 0.95 -9.73
C ALA A 101 -0.17 1.79 -8.47
N THR A 102 0.66 1.28 -7.57
CA THR A 102 1.09 2.01 -6.36
C THR A 102 2.58 1.95 -6.17
N VAL A 103 3.16 3.03 -5.66
CA VAL A 103 4.53 3.14 -5.18
C VAL A 103 4.48 3.41 -3.69
N ILE A 104 5.06 2.51 -2.90
CA ILE A 104 5.02 2.50 -1.44
C ILE A 104 6.44 2.72 -0.91
N ASP A 105 6.59 3.64 0.02
CA ASP A 105 7.86 3.89 0.71
C ASP A 105 8.09 2.86 1.83
N CYS A 106 9.26 2.22 1.85
CA CYS A 106 9.54 1.15 2.83
C CYS A 106 9.72 1.66 4.26
N HIS A 107 10.15 2.91 4.44
CA HIS A 107 10.37 3.48 5.76
C HIS A 107 9.04 3.82 6.44
N THR A 108 8.24 4.66 5.79
CA THR A 108 6.96 5.17 6.32
C THR A 108 5.78 4.24 6.08
N LYS A 109 5.91 3.26 5.16
CA LYS A 109 4.80 2.47 4.59
C LYS A 109 3.73 3.31 3.90
N ALA A 110 4.00 4.59 3.61
CA ALA A 110 3.05 5.44 2.90
C ALA A 110 2.95 5.01 1.44
N VAL A 111 1.74 5.05 0.87
CA VAL A 111 1.60 5.06 -0.58
C VAL A 111 1.96 6.48 -1.04
N VAL A 112 3.17 6.64 -1.56
CA VAL A 112 3.74 7.94 -1.96
C VAL A 112 3.43 8.29 -3.41
N GLY A 113 3.07 7.30 -4.22
CA GLY A 113 2.58 7.53 -5.59
C GLY A 113 1.56 6.48 -5.98
N TRP A 114 0.60 6.85 -6.82
CA TRP A 114 -0.38 5.93 -7.38
C TRP A 114 -0.87 6.44 -8.72
N ALA A 115 -1.36 5.53 -9.56
CA ALA A 115 -2.02 5.87 -10.82
C ALA A 115 -3.08 4.83 -11.13
N MET A 116 -4.11 5.26 -11.86
CA MET A 116 -5.21 4.38 -12.27
C MET A 116 -5.55 4.55 -13.75
N ALA A 117 -5.72 3.43 -14.45
CA ALA A 117 -6.09 3.41 -15.86
C ALA A 117 -6.99 2.22 -16.20
N ASP A 118 -7.53 2.20 -17.41
CA ASP A 118 -8.25 1.05 -17.96
C ASP A 118 -7.33 0.01 -18.63
N HIS A 119 -6.01 0.20 -18.52
CA HIS A 119 -4.99 -0.66 -19.09
C HIS A 119 -3.86 -1.00 -18.11
N MET A 120 -3.15 -2.10 -18.38
CA MET A 120 -1.97 -2.55 -17.62
C MET A 120 -0.67 -2.33 -18.42
N LYS A 121 -0.37 -1.08 -18.77
CA LYS A 121 0.83 -0.69 -19.56
C LYS A 121 1.88 -0.05 -18.65
N THR A 122 3.12 0.01 -19.12
CA THR A 122 4.24 0.67 -18.43
C THR A 122 3.96 2.14 -18.09
N SER A 123 3.18 2.84 -18.91
CA SER A 123 2.76 4.23 -18.64
C SER A 123 2.06 4.37 -17.29
N LEU A 124 1.26 3.37 -16.88
CA LEU A 124 0.57 3.38 -15.58
C LEU A 124 1.57 3.40 -14.41
N ILE A 125 2.65 2.63 -14.49
CA ILE A 125 3.70 2.61 -13.45
C ILE A 125 4.49 3.92 -13.48
N SER A 126 4.78 4.42 -14.69
CA SER A 126 5.51 5.67 -14.89
C SER A 126 4.77 6.86 -14.28
N ASP A 127 3.44 6.92 -14.45
CA ASP A 127 2.60 7.95 -13.85
C ASP A 127 2.62 7.90 -12.31
N ALA A 128 2.61 6.69 -11.74
CA ALA A 128 2.70 6.49 -10.29
C ALA A 128 4.08 6.88 -9.74
N LEU A 129 5.15 6.57 -10.47
CA LEU A 129 6.53 7.00 -10.16
C LEU A 129 6.67 8.52 -10.24
N ASP A 130 6.10 9.15 -11.25
CA ASP A 130 6.08 10.60 -11.41
C ASP A 130 5.35 11.28 -10.24
N MET A 131 4.27 10.67 -9.76
CA MET A 131 3.61 11.14 -8.54
C MET A 131 4.49 10.97 -7.31
N ALA A 132 5.15 9.82 -7.13
CA ALA A 132 6.05 9.58 -6.01
C ALA A 132 7.20 10.60 -5.96
N ALA A 133 7.85 10.84 -7.10
CA ALA A 133 8.96 11.80 -7.22
C ALA A 133 8.56 13.27 -6.96
N ARG A 134 7.26 13.59 -7.07
CA ARG A 134 6.74 14.92 -6.67
C ARG A 134 6.37 15.00 -5.19
N ASN A 135 6.04 13.87 -4.57
CA ASN A 135 5.51 13.82 -3.21
C ASN A 135 6.60 13.65 -2.16
N ILE A 136 7.73 13.03 -2.51
CA ILE A 136 8.86 12.81 -1.60
C ILE A 136 10.20 13.03 -2.31
N ASP A 137 11.23 13.34 -1.55
CA ASP A 137 12.61 13.37 -2.03
C ASP A 137 13.13 11.95 -2.25
N LEU A 138 13.49 11.64 -3.49
CA LEU A 138 14.07 10.36 -3.85
C LEU A 138 15.59 10.46 -3.76
N ALA A 139 16.19 9.69 -2.86
CA ALA A 139 17.63 9.68 -2.72
C ALA A 139 18.30 9.10 -3.97
N GLU A 140 19.49 9.60 -4.30
CA GLU A 140 20.31 9.00 -5.35
C GLU A 140 20.56 7.52 -5.04
N GLY A 141 20.34 6.67 -6.05
CA GLY A 141 20.47 5.23 -5.90
C GLY A 141 19.34 4.56 -5.11
N CYS A 142 18.23 5.26 -4.86
CA CYS A 142 17.03 4.69 -4.25
C CYS A 142 16.59 3.42 -4.98
N ILE A 143 16.33 2.37 -4.21
CA ILE A 143 15.97 1.06 -4.73
C ILE A 143 14.49 1.07 -5.07
N PHE A 144 14.15 0.81 -6.33
CA PHE A 144 12.79 0.58 -6.75
C PHE A 144 12.57 -0.91 -6.99
N HIS A 145 11.80 -1.55 -6.11
CA HIS A 145 11.50 -2.96 -6.19
C HIS A 145 10.10 -3.21 -6.73
N SER A 146 9.97 -4.14 -7.66
CA SER A 146 8.67 -4.60 -8.16
C SER A 146 8.67 -6.11 -8.37
N ASP A 147 7.48 -6.70 -8.30
CA ASP A 147 7.29 -8.09 -8.75
C ASP A 147 7.58 -8.25 -10.24
N ARG A 148 7.84 -9.51 -10.62
CA ARG A 148 8.05 -9.88 -12.02
C ARG A 148 6.73 -9.81 -12.79
N GLY A 149 6.54 -8.74 -13.54
CA GLY A 149 5.49 -8.62 -14.56
C GLY A 149 6.03 -7.96 -15.83
N SER A 150 5.44 -8.25 -16.99
CA SER A 150 5.87 -7.69 -18.28
C SER A 150 5.93 -6.15 -18.32
N PRO A 151 5.08 -5.37 -17.61
CA PRO A 151 5.25 -3.92 -17.56
C PRO A 151 6.52 -3.49 -16.80
N TYR A 152 6.88 -4.25 -15.75
CA TYR A 152 8.02 -3.98 -14.86
C TYR A 152 9.38 -4.32 -15.45
N THR A 153 9.42 -5.17 -16.49
CA THR A 153 10.66 -5.54 -17.17
C THR A 153 10.94 -4.71 -18.42
N SER A 154 10.03 -3.82 -18.81
CA SER A 154 10.09 -3.03 -20.04
C SER A 154 11.28 -2.05 -20.07
N ARG A 155 11.80 -1.81 -21.28
CA ARG A 155 12.88 -0.83 -21.52
C ARG A 155 12.46 0.60 -21.13
N GLU A 156 11.20 0.93 -21.36
CA GLU A 156 10.60 2.21 -21.00
C GLU A 156 10.69 2.45 -19.48
N LEU A 157 10.31 1.46 -18.66
CA LEU A 157 10.42 1.60 -17.20
C LEU A 157 11.88 1.75 -16.77
N ARG A 158 12.81 0.96 -17.34
CA ARG A 158 14.25 1.10 -17.03
C ARG A 158 14.78 2.50 -17.34
N SER A 159 14.37 3.07 -18.48
CA SER A 159 14.73 4.43 -18.86
C SER A 159 14.15 5.46 -17.88
N LYS A 160 12.90 5.26 -17.44
CA LYS A 160 12.25 6.11 -16.44
C LYS A 160 12.98 6.07 -15.09
N LEU A 161 13.26 4.88 -14.58
CA LEU A 161 14.00 4.70 -13.32
C LEU A 161 15.39 5.36 -13.41
N SER A 162 16.10 5.17 -14.52
CA SER A 162 17.40 5.81 -14.73
C SER A 162 17.31 7.34 -14.75
N SER A 163 16.24 7.92 -15.34
CA SER A 163 16.05 9.37 -15.36
C SER A 163 15.78 9.98 -13.98
N LEU A 164 15.29 9.16 -13.04
CA LEU A 164 15.05 9.53 -11.65
C LEU A 164 16.20 9.12 -10.72
N GLY A 165 17.32 8.60 -11.25
CA GLY A 165 18.45 8.13 -10.44
C GLY A 165 18.15 6.87 -9.60
N LEU A 166 17.12 6.11 -9.96
CA LEU A 166 16.66 4.94 -9.22
C LEU A 166 17.32 3.64 -9.70
N ARG A 167 17.56 2.73 -8.76
CA ARG A 167 18.10 1.39 -9.02
C ARG A 167 16.97 0.37 -9.06
N ALA A 168 16.74 -0.21 -10.23
CA ALA A 168 15.75 -1.27 -10.39
C ALA A 168 16.17 -2.54 -9.62
N SER A 169 15.24 -3.07 -8.84
CA SER A 169 15.31 -4.38 -8.18
C SER A 169 14.09 -5.20 -8.58
N VAL A 170 14.26 -6.50 -8.80
CA VAL A 170 13.14 -7.40 -9.11
C VAL A 170 13.30 -8.68 -8.30
N GLY A 171 12.19 -9.21 -7.76
CA GLY A 171 12.18 -10.48 -7.01
C GLY A 171 12.78 -11.67 -7.78
N ARG A 172 13.11 -12.76 -7.09
CA ARG A 172 13.63 -14.00 -7.68
C ARG A 172 12.50 -14.86 -8.27
N THR A 173 12.85 -15.73 -9.22
CA THR A 173 11.89 -16.70 -9.79
C THR A 173 11.36 -17.62 -8.69
N GLY A 174 10.04 -17.79 -8.59
CA GLY A 174 9.44 -18.87 -7.80
C GLY A 174 9.31 -18.62 -6.30
N VAL A 175 9.37 -17.37 -5.83
CA VAL A 175 9.15 -17.04 -4.42
C VAL A 175 7.96 -16.08 -4.27
N CYS A 176 6.90 -16.55 -3.64
CA CYS A 176 5.64 -15.82 -3.44
C CYS A 176 5.67 -14.72 -2.35
N TRP A 177 6.86 -14.24 -1.94
CA TRP A 177 7.01 -13.30 -0.82
C TRP A 177 7.82 -12.05 -1.16
N ASP A 178 8.23 -11.90 -2.43
CA ASP A 178 9.17 -10.84 -2.82
C ASP A 178 8.53 -9.43 -2.80
N ASN A 179 7.21 -9.34 -2.58
CA ASN A 179 6.48 -8.07 -2.52
C ASN A 179 5.45 -7.97 -1.38
N ALA A 180 5.77 -8.56 -0.23
CA ALA A 180 4.87 -8.66 0.92
C ALA A 180 4.29 -7.30 1.39
N MET A 181 5.01 -6.18 1.19
CA MET A 181 4.51 -4.84 1.54
C MET A 181 3.36 -4.39 0.64
N ALA A 182 3.48 -4.52 -0.69
CA ALA A 182 2.40 -4.17 -1.60
C ALA A 182 1.22 -5.14 -1.47
N GLU A 183 1.49 -6.43 -1.28
CA GLU A 183 0.45 -7.43 -1.01
C GLU A 183 -0.35 -7.08 0.26
N SER A 184 0.34 -6.65 1.32
CA SER A 184 -0.31 -6.20 2.55
C SER A 184 -1.20 -4.98 2.33
N PHE A 185 -0.72 -4.00 1.55
CA PHE A 185 -1.53 -2.84 1.16
C PHE A 185 -2.77 -3.26 0.36
N PHE A 186 -2.61 -4.07 -0.69
CA PHE A 186 -3.73 -4.50 -1.51
C PHE A 186 -4.72 -5.38 -0.77
N GLY A 187 -4.24 -6.22 0.15
CA GLY A 187 -5.09 -6.98 1.07
C GLY A 187 -5.96 -6.05 1.93
N ALA A 188 -5.37 -5.01 2.51
CA ALA A 188 -6.11 -3.99 3.27
C ALA A 188 -7.12 -3.25 2.38
N LEU A 189 -6.68 -2.69 1.25
CA LEU A 189 -7.55 -1.98 0.30
C LEU A 189 -8.74 -2.84 -0.13
N LYS A 190 -8.49 -4.12 -0.47
CA LYS A 190 -9.54 -5.02 -0.93
C LYS A 190 -10.55 -5.35 0.16
N ASN A 191 -10.09 -5.68 1.36
CA ASN A 191 -10.96 -6.06 2.47
C ASN A 191 -11.73 -4.88 3.07
N GLU A 192 -11.10 -3.71 3.12
CA GLU A 192 -11.61 -2.51 3.81
C GLU A 192 -12.46 -1.64 2.88
N LEU A 193 -12.22 -1.65 1.56
CA LEU A 193 -12.96 -0.86 0.58
C LEU A 193 -13.61 -1.71 -0.52
N VAL A 194 -12.80 -2.42 -1.32
CA VAL A 194 -13.26 -2.96 -2.61
C VAL A 194 -14.35 -4.03 -2.45
N HIS A 195 -14.20 -4.96 -1.50
CA HIS A 195 -15.17 -6.03 -1.27
C HIS A 195 -16.49 -5.55 -0.63
N ARG A 196 -16.53 -4.30 -0.17
CA ARG A 196 -17.68 -3.71 0.54
C ARG A 196 -18.43 -2.67 -0.29
N THR A 197 -17.91 -2.37 -1.47
CA THR A 197 -18.40 -1.28 -2.29
C THR A 197 -18.68 -1.79 -3.68
N THR A 198 -19.88 -1.52 -4.19
CA THR A 198 -20.18 -1.73 -5.59
C THR A 198 -19.78 -0.50 -6.38
N PHE A 199 -19.11 -0.70 -7.52
CA PHE A 199 -18.61 0.38 -8.36
C PHE A 199 -19.34 0.39 -9.70
N PRO A 200 -20.36 1.27 -9.88
CA PRO A 200 -21.05 1.40 -11.16
C PRO A 200 -20.17 1.92 -12.30
N THR A 201 -19.19 2.77 -11.99
CA THR A 201 -18.31 3.37 -12.99
C THR A 201 -16.86 3.36 -12.52
N ARG A 202 -15.92 3.41 -13.48
CA ARG A 202 -14.49 3.61 -13.20
C ARG A 202 -14.24 4.89 -12.40
N ALA A 203 -14.94 5.98 -12.72
CA ALA A 203 -14.83 7.25 -11.99
C ALA A 203 -15.27 7.13 -10.52
N HIS A 204 -16.28 6.31 -10.23
CA HIS A 204 -16.69 6.03 -8.84
C HIS A 204 -15.57 5.29 -8.10
N ALA A 205 -15.05 4.19 -8.68
CA ALA A 205 -13.94 3.44 -8.09
C ALA A 205 -12.71 4.31 -7.87
N HIS A 206 -12.34 5.13 -8.87
CA HIS A 206 -11.22 6.06 -8.79
C HIS A 206 -11.35 6.98 -7.57
N ARG A 207 -12.46 7.71 -7.42
CA ARG A 207 -12.66 8.62 -6.28
C ARG A 207 -12.61 7.90 -4.93
N ALA A 208 -13.16 6.70 -4.85
CA ALA A 208 -13.15 5.90 -3.62
C ALA A 208 -11.73 5.46 -3.24
N ILE A 209 -10.94 5.02 -4.22
CA ILE A 209 -9.55 4.57 -4.03
C ILE A 209 -8.66 5.75 -3.64
N VAL A 210 -8.75 6.89 -4.33
CA VAL A 210 -7.99 8.11 -3.96
C VAL A 210 -8.28 8.49 -2.52
N ARG A 211 -9.56 8.56 -2.14
CA ARG A 211 -9.96 8.87 -0.77
C ARG A 211 -9.42 7.84 0.23
N TYR A 212 -9.43 6.55 -0.11
CA TYR A 212 -8.88 5.53 0.75
C TYR A 212 -7.38 5.73 0.96
N ILE A 213 -6.60 5.95 -0.10
CA ILE A 213 -5.16 6.14 -0.01
C ILE A 213 -4.82 7.42 0.77
N GLU A 214 -5.32 8.56 0.31
CA GLU A 214 -4.90 9.89 0.76
C GLU A 214 -5.45 10.28 2.14
N ILE A 215 -6.69 9.91 2.43
CA ILE A 215 -7.39 10.38 3.63
C ILE A 215 -7.39 9.32 4.72
N PHE A 216 -7.47 8.05 4.35
CA PHE A 216 -7.60 6.96 5.32
C PHE A 216 -6.27 6.23 5.55
N TYR A 217 -5.71 5.58 4.54
CA TYR A 217 -4.52 4.75 4.66
C TYR A 217 -3.31 5.56 5.16
N ASN A 218 -2.92 6.62 4.45
CA ASN A 218 -1.72 7.40 4.82
C ASN A 218 -1.90 8.21 6.12
N ARG A 219 -3.12 8.66 6.45
CA ARG A 219 -3.33 9.67 7.50
C ARG A 219 -4.12 9.19 8.73
N LYS A 220 -4.76 8.03 8.68
CA LYS A 220 -5.66 7.56 9.74
C LYS A 220 -5.52 6.09 10.06
N ARG A 221 -5.00 5.27 9.17
CA ARG A 221 -4.85 3.83 9.38
C ARG A 221 -3.60 3.58 10.21
N LEU A 222 -3.74 2.86 11.32
CA LEU A 222 -2.61 2.47 12.16
C LEU A 222 -1.93 1.22 11.61
N HIS A 223 -0.61 1.17 11.67
CA HIS A 223 0.20 0.06 11.18
C HIS A 223 0.96 -0.58 12.34
N SER A 224 0.71 -1.87 12.60
CA SER A 224 1.45 -2.60 13.65
C SER A 224 2.96 -2.61 13.39
N GLY A 225 3.36 -2.67 12.12
CA GLY A 225 4.77 -2.57 11.72
C GLY A 225 5.39 -1.17 11.83
N LEU A 226 4.62 -0.17 12.29
CA LEU A 226 5.09 1.19 12.62
C LEU A 226 4.85 1.51 14.11
N GLY A 227 4.72 0.49 14.97
CA GLY A 227 4.39 0.71 16.38
C GLY A 227 3.01 1.33 16.59
N TYR A 228 2.04 0.97 15.74
CA TYR A 228 0.68 1.52 15.73
C TYR A 228 0.58 3.02 15.40
N LYS A 229 1.57 3.58 14.69
CA LYS A 229 1.46 4.91 14.07
C LYS A 229 0.88 4.84 12.66
N THR A 230 0.42 5.98 12.17
CA THR A 230 0.06 6.20 10.77
C THR A 230 1.32 6.50 9.93
N PRO A 231 1.29 6.24 8.61
CA PRO A 231 2.41 6.61 7.74
C PRO A 231 2.76 8.10 7.79
N ALA A 232 1.74 8.98 7.89
CA ALA A 232 1.95 10.42 8.00
C ALA A 232 2.64 10.84 9.30
N GLU A 233 2.30 10.21 10.45
CA GLU A 233 2.99 10.48 11.73
C GLU A 233 4.46 10.07 11.67
N VAL A 234 4.77 8.90 11.10
CA VAL A 234 6.17 8.45 10.95
C VAL A 234 6.96 9.38 10.05
N HIS A 235 6.34 9.86 8.97
CA HIS A 235 6.98 10.83 8.08
C HIS A 235 7.29 12.16 8.79
N ALA A 236 6.31 12.71 9.53
CA ALA A 236 6.49 13.95 10.28
C ALA A 236 7.58 13.84 11.36
N GLU A 237 7.61 12.72 12.10
CA GLU A 237 8.66 12.45 13.08
C GLU A 237 10.06 12.40 12.44
N TYR A 238 10.17 11.83 11.24
CA TYR A 238 11.43 11.84 10.49
C TYR A 238 11.85 13.26 10.10
N GLU A 239 10.93 14.08 9.59
CA GLU A 239 11.21 15.48 9.23
C GLU A 239 11.65 16.31 10.45
N GLU A 240 11.00 16.12 11.60
CA GLU A 240 11.38 16.77 12.85
C GLU A 240 12.80 16.40 13.31
N LEU A 241 13.16 15.12 13.20
CA LEU A 241 14.51 14.64 13.53
C LEU A 241 15.57 15.22 12.59
N GLN A 242 15.26 15.37 11.29
CA GLN A 242 16.18 15.99 10.34
C GLN A 242 16.33 17.50 10.57
N ALA A 243 15.26 18.20 10.96
CA ALA A 243 15.30 19.63 11.25
C ALA A 243 16.07 19.96 12.55
N ALA A 244 16.16 19.00 13.47
CA ALA A 244 16.86 19.14 14.75
C ALA A 244 18.35 18.78 14.69
N ALA A 245 18.82 18.17 13.60
CA ALA A 245 20.21 17.74 13.39
C ALA A 245 21.05 18.81 12.69
#